data_AF-A0A7J4LBB1-F1
#
_entry.id   AF-A0A7J4LBB1-F1
#
_cell.length_a   1.000
_cell.length_b   1.000
_cell.length_c   1.000
_cell.angle_alpha   90.00
_cell.angle_beta   90.00
_cell.angle_gamma   90.00
#
_symmetry.space_group_name_H-M   'P 1'
#
loop_
_entity.id
_entity.type
_entity.pdbx_description
1 polymer ?
#
loop_
_entity_poly.entity_id
_entity_poly.type
_entity_poly.pdbx_seq_one_letter_code
_entity_poly.pdbx_strand_id
1 'polypeptide(L)'
;MAEISNYDPKAIMDNVFWYFPDETLLNVKIRCMDMVIVPASITIEEGISNQKYRWKHINKISTYRKKTRRAVVRITSANFVNRLSKKGKDHKQVKINFYKKDKQWFIELERTEESGSTLQTYFGSHPYLQLVLNKHLPNKIWKEYEMSGKKTYTRPVYVCFDLEQWSDLNLAPHDFLIQVEKEAKSLMNESLKHGFTVDYISKGRAYDLELISPKGNKFILAISMHTAKNESRSKEKRKQKILMDISKMLPLVYGKRVFPIIVSQPLSFEGSWSFTTGNYLDFYKTKFDFKFLTTDFKKGWENKVIKRLLEIDNEL
;
A
#
# COMPACT_ATOMS: atom_id res chain seq x y z
N MET A 1 37.32 -10.06 -34.86
CA MET A 1 36.79 -11.28 -34.23
C MET A 1 37.39 -11.33 -32.84
N ALA A 2 36.56 -11.10 -31.82
CA ALA A 2 36.95 -11.17 -30.42
C ALA A 2 35.91 -12.04 -29.72
N GLU A 3 36.39 -13.07 -29.03
CA GLU A 3 35.62 -14.15 -28.43
C GLU A 3 34.75 -13.64 -27.28
N ILE A 4 33.48 -14.05 -27.29
CA ILE A 4 32.55 -13.87 -26.18
C ILE A 4 32.88 -14.96 -25.16
N SER A 5 33.52 -14.59 -24.05
CA SER A 5 33.74 -15.50 -22.93
C SER A 5 32.46 -15.67 -22.11
N ASN A 6 32.25 -16.91 -21.67
CA ASN A 6 31.03 -17.44 -21.07
C ASN A 6 30.59 -16.69 -19.81
N TYR A 7 29.33 -16.26 -19.82
CA TYR A 7 28.63 -15.68 -18.68
C TYR A 7 27.98 -16.82 -17.87
N ASP A 8 28.51 -17.13 -16.69
CA ASP A 8 27.91 -18.11 -15.76
C ASP A 8 27.10 -17.40 -14.67
N PRO A 9 25.74 -17.48 -14.68
CA PRO A 9 24.89 -16.82 -13.69
C PRO A 9 24.96 -17.43 -12.29
N LYS A 10 25.62 -18.58 -12.08
CA LYS A 10 25.67 -19.24 -10.76
C LYS A 10 26.67 -18.64 -9.78
N ALA A 11 27.69 -17.91 -10.24
CA ALA A 11 28.76 -17.42 -9.37
C ALA A 11 28.37 -16.21 -8.46
N ILE A 12 27.18 -15.62 -8.64
CA ILE A 12 26.74 -14.44 -7.87
C ILE A 12 25.86 -14.82 -6.67
N MET A 13 25.40 -16.07 -6.56
CA MET A 13 24.44 -16.47 -5.52
C MET A 13 25.08 -16.93 -4.19
N ASP A 14 26.39 -17.20 -4.13
CA ASP A 14 27.01 -17.86 -2.97
C ASP A 14 27.73 -16.93 -1.96
N ASN A 15 27.68 -15.60 -2.12
CA ASN A 15 28.46 -14.68 -1.27
C ASN A 15 27.65 -13.64 -0.48
N VAL A 16 26.49 -14.02 0.10
CA VAL A 16 25.83 -13.21 1.14
C VAL A 16 25.27 -14.09 2.26
N PHE A 17 26.15 -14.78 2.99
CA PHE A 17 25.84 -15.25 4.34
C PHE A 17 26.75 -14.51 5.33
N TRP A 18 26.17 -13.53 6.03
CA TRP A 18 26.66 -13.13 7.34
C TRP A 18 25.51 -13.24 8.33
N TYR A 19 25.65 -14.25 9.18
CA TYR A 19 24.92 -14.50 10.41
C TYR A 19 25.17 -13.36 11.41
N PHE A 20 24.11 -12.88 12.06
CA PHE A 20 24.17 -12.46 13.47
C PHE A 20 22.82 -12.80 14.11
N PRO A 21 22.80 -13.56 15.22
CA PRO A 21 21.60 -13.80 16.00
C PRO A 21 21.36 -12.57 16.88
N ASP A 22 20.11 -12.13 17.01
CA ASP A 22 19.71 -11.39 18.19
C ASP A 22 18.29 -11.78 18.56
N GLU A 23 18.23 -12.46 19.70
CA GLU A 23 17.05 -12.95 20.38
C GLU A 23 16.21 -11.76 20.84
N THR A 24 15.05 -11.58 20.22
CA THR A 24 13.85 -11.02 20.86
C THR A 24 12.64 -11.52 20.07
N LEU A 25 12.48 -12.85 20.05
CA LEU A 25 11.18 -13.48 19.80
C LEU A 25 10.31 -13.23 21.04
N LEU A 26 9.86 -11.98 21.20
CA LEU A 26 8.70 -11.71 22.03
C LEU A 26 7.51 -12.33 21.31
N ASN A 27 6.81 -13.23 22.01
CA ASN A 27 5.55 -13.85 21.61
C ASN A 27 4.54 -12.81 21.12
N VAL A 28 4.61 -12.45 19.84
CA VAL A 28 3.53 -11.78 19.14
C VAL A 28 2.46 -12.84 18.94
N LYS A 29 1.50 -12.87 19.86
CA LYS A 29 0.25 -13.58 19.69
C LYS A 29 -0.41 -12.96 18.45
N ILE A 30 -0.21 -13.57 17.29
CA ILE A 30 -0.81 -13.14 16.02
C ILE A 30 -2.33 -13.26 16.22
N ARG A 31 -2.98 -12.17 16.60
CA ARG A 31 -4.43 -12.05 16.57
C ARG A 31 -4.83 -11.96 15.09
N CYS A 32 -5.15 -13.11 14.52
CA CYS A 32 -5.75 -13.23 13.20
C CYS A 32 -7.25 -13.08 13.34
N MET A 33 -7.79 -11.96 12.88
CA MET A 33 -9.04 -11.84 12.11
C MET A 33 -9.15 -10.34 11.76
N ASP A 34 -9.22 -10.01 10.47
CA ASP A 34 -9.39 -8.63 9.96
C ASP A 34 -8.24 -7.61 10.13
N MET A 35 -6.99 -8.05 9.95
CA MET A 35 -5.85 -7.13 9.81
C MET A 35 -5.74 -6.57 8.38
N VAL A 36 -5.72 -5.24 8.25
CA VAL A 36 -5.46 -4.54 6.99
C VAL A 36 -4.11 -3.83 7.03
N ILE A 37 -3.28 -4.11 6.03
CA ILE A 37 -1.97 -3.52 5.82
C ILE A 37 -2.09 -2.36 4.84
N VAL A 38 -1.75 -1.16 5.29
CA VAL A 38 -1.84 0.07 4.50
C VAL A 38 -0.45 0.65 4.26
N PRO A 39 -0.04 0.88 3.00
CA PRO A 39 1.20 1.56 2.71
C PRO A 39 1.14 3.02 3.17
N ALA A 40 2.20 3.44 3.85
CA ALA A 40 2.38 4.77 4.38
C ALA A 40 3.85 5.20 4.26
N SER A 41 4.15 6.36 4.84
CA SER A 41 5.53 6.83 4.93
C SER A 41 5.75 7.54 6.26
N ILE A 42 6.89 7.24 6.87
CA ILE A 42 7.43 8.07 7.95
C ILE A 42 8.10 9.26 7.30
N THR A 43 7.74 10.46 7.73
CA THR A 43 8.42 11.70 7.35
C THR A 43 9.04 12.30 8.60
N ILE A 44 10.34 12.56 8.54
CA ILE A 44 11.09 13.27 9.56
C ILE A 44 11.39 14.66 9.02
N GLU A 45 10.94 15.68 9.73
CA GLU A 45 11.02 17.09 9.35
C GLU A 45 11.85 17.86 10.38
N GLU A 46 12.86 18.60 9.93
CA GLU A 46 13.53 19.62 10.74
C GLU A 46 12.65 20.87 10.81
N GLY A 47 12.37 21.34 12.01
CA GLY A 47 11.58 22.54 12.29
C GLY A 47 12.27 23.48 13.25
N ILE A 48 11.67 24.64 13.48
CA ILE A 48 12.14 25.62 14.45
C ILE A 48 10.99 25.90 15.43
N SER A 49 11.22 25.68 16.72
CA SER A 49 10.28 26.05 17.78
C SER A 49 10.76 27.29 18.50
N ASN A 50 9.84 28.21 18.80
CA ASN A 50 10.11 29.35 19.67
C ASN A 50 9.92 28.91 21.13
N GLN A 51 10.97 29.01 21.94
CA GLN A 51 10.89 28.81 23.38
C GLN A 51 10.86 30.17 24.06
N LYS A 52 9.83 30.40 24.87
CA LYS A 52 9.69 31.60 25.71
C LYS A 52 10.27 31.29 27.09
N TYR A 53 11.19 32.14 27.55
CA TYR A 53 11.78 32.06 28.87
C TYR A 53 11.45 33.32 29.65
N ARG A 54 10.82 33.18 30.82
CA ARG A 54 10.55 34.28 31.74
C ARG A 54 11.75 34.44 32.68
N TRP A 55 12.30 35.64 32.74
CA TRP A 55 13.41 35.92 33.64
C TRP A 55 12.92 35.89 35.09
N LYS A 56 13.64 35.19 35.98
CA LYS A 56 13.21 35.00 37.38
C LYS A 56 13.16 36.31 38.18
N HIS A 57 13.97 37.29 37.82
CA HIS A 57 14.18 38.52 38.59
C HIS A 57 13.76 39.80 37.85
N ILE A 58 13.24 39.68 36.63
CA ILE A 58 12.79 40.82 35.82
C ILE A 58 11.51 40.38 35.12
N ASN A 59 10.50 41.26 35.02
CA ASN A 59 9.26 40.97 34.28
C ASN A 59 9.48 41.05 32.76
N LYS A 60 10.46 40.29 32.26
CA LYS A 60 10.87 40.21 30.85
C LYS A 60 10.71 38.76 30.38
N ILE A 61 10.23 38.60 29.15
CA ILE A 61 10.15 37.31 28.47
C ILE A 61 11.08 37.36 27.25
N SER A 62 12.09 36.51 27.22
CA SER A 62 12.94 36.32 26.05
C SER A 62 12.40 35.17 25.20
N THR A 63 12.42 35.32 23.88
CA THR A 63 12.07 34.25 22.93
C THR A 63 13.32 33.83 22.17
N TYR A 64 13.69 32.56 22.21
CA TYR A 64 14.77 32.02 21.39
C TYR A 64 14.27 30.90 20.48
N ARG A 65 14.92 30.77 19.32
CA ARG A 65 14.61 29.77 18.31
C ARG A 65 15.44 28.52 18.56
N LYS A 66 14.79 27.39 18.80
CA LYS A 66 15.43 26.07 18.97
C LYS A 66 15.09 25.17 17.78
N LYS A 67 16.10 24.53 17.21
CA LYS A 67 15.91 23.47 16.20
C LYS A 67 15.15 22.30 16.84
N THR A 68 14.16 21.80 16.11
CA THR A 68 13.35 20.66 16.52
C THR A 68 13.28 19.66 15.38
N ARG A 69 13.02 18.40 15.73
CA ARG A 69 12.79 17.34 14.76
C ARG A 69 11.43 16.74 15.05
N ARG A 70 10.67 16.47 14.01
CA ARG A 70 9.36 15.84 14.13
C ARG A 70 9.30 14.64 13.20
N ALA A 71 9.05 13.47 13.76
CA ALA A 71 8.77 12.26 13.02
C ALA A 71 7.26 12.02 13.02
N VAL A 72 6.68 11.86 11.83
CA VAL A 72 5.25 11.57 11.67
C VAL A 72 5.01 10.47 10.66
N VAL A 73 3.94 9.71 10.84
CA VAL A 73 3.36 8.89 9.77
C VAL A 73 2.00 9.49 9.40
N ARG A 74 1.71 9.50 8.09
CA ARG A 74 0.46 9.98 7.53
C ARG A 74 -0.23 8.86 6.77
N ILE A 75 -1.52 8.68 7.02
CA ILE A 75 -2.33 7.58 6.48
C ILE A 75 -3.59 8.19 5.88
N THR A 76 -3.66 8.19 4.56
CA THR A 76 -4.82 8.72 3.83
C THR A 76 -6.01 7.78 3.98
N SER A 77 -7.12 8.28 4.53
CA SER A 77 -8.41 7.61 4.58
C SER A 77 -9.50 8.62 4.96
N ALA A 78 -10.36 8.97 3.99
CA ALA A 78 -11.38 10.00 4.21
C ALA A 78 -12.46 9.56 5.20
N ASN A 79 -12.93 8.32 5.08
CA ASN A 79 -13.98 7.78 5.94
C ASN A 79 -13.49 7.58 7.37
N PHE A 80 -12.26 7.08 7.54
CA PHE A 80 -11.67 6.95 8.88
C PHE A 80 -11.50 8.32 9.53
N VAL A 81 -10.95 9.31 8.82
CA VAL A 81 -10.82 10.70 9.32
C VAL A 81 -12.18 11.25 9.76
N ASN A 82 -13.21 11.15 8.91
CA ASN A 82 -14.54 11.68 9.20
C ASN A 82 -15.15 11.02 10.45
N ARG A 83 -15.15 9.68 10.52
CA ARG A 83 -15.77 8.94 11.62
C ARG A 83 -14.99 9.10 12.93
N LEU A 84 -13.66 9.03 12.89
CA LEU A 84 -12.80 9.20 14.06
C LEU A 84 -12.88 10.62 14.62
N SER A 85 -12.99 11.64 13.77
CA SER A 85 -13.03 13.05 14.23
C SER A 85 -14.12 13.32 15.27
N LYS A 86 -15.24 12.61 15.15
CA LYS A 86 -16.43 12.70 16.02
C LYS A 86 -16.27 12.02 17.38
N LYS A 87 -15.20 11.23 17.57
CA LYS A 87 -14.92 10.53 18.83
C LYS A 87 -14.19 11.42 19.83
N GLY A 88 -14.35 11.12 21.12
CA GLY A 88 -13.58 11.73 22.21
C GLY A 88 -12.08 11.47 22.10
N LYS A 89 -11.27 12.17 22.90
CA LYS A 89 -9.81 12.06 22.87
C LYS A 89 -9.32 10.65 23.23
N ASP A 90 -9.97 10.00 24.18
CA ASP A 90 -9.52 8.71 24.73
C ASP A 90 -9.69 7.60 23.69
N HIS A 91 -10.79 7.64 22.93
CA HIS A 91 -11.04 6.76 21.79
C HIS A 91 -10.10 6.94 20.58
N LYS A 92 -9.22 7.96 20.62
CA LYS A 92 -8.22 8.26 19.58
C LYS A 92 -6.81 7.85 19.98
N GLN A 93 -6.61 7.24 21.15
CA GLN A 93 -5.28 6.83 21.60
C GLN A 93 -4.89 5.47 21.01
N VAL A 94 -3.63 5.37 20.62
CA VAL A 94 -3.02 4.13 20.11
C VAL A 94 -1.67 3.87 20.76
N LYS A 95 -1.37 2.61 21.07
CA LYS A 95 -0.02 2.11 21.28
C LYS A 95 0.62 1.85 19.92
N ILE A 96 1.92 2.15 19.82
CA ILE A 96 2.66 2.09 18.56
C ILE A 96 3.78 1.07 18.72
N ASN A 97 3.70 -0.03 17.98
CA ASN A 97 4.75 -1.04 17.95
C ASN A 97 5.41 -1.04 16.56
N PHE A 98 6.74 -1.10 16.56
CA PHE A 98 7.53 -1.21 15.33
C PHE A 98 8.11 -2.61 15.22
N TYR A 99 7.97 -3.21 14.04
CA TYR A 99 8.65 -4.46 13.74
C TYR A 99 9.13 -4.48 12.29
N LYS A 100 9.97 -5.45 11.97
CA LYS A 100 10.59 -5.58 10.65
C LYS A 100 10.33 -6.99 10.10
N LYS A 101 9.78 -7.06 8.89
CA LYS A 101 9.53 -8.32 8.15
C LYS A 101 10.03 -8.14 6.72
N ASP A 102 10.76 -9.12 6.19
CA ASP A 102 11.28 -9.10 4.81
C ASP A 102 12.01 -7.80 4.41
N LYS A 103 12.85 -7.29 5.32
CA LYS A 103 13.58 -6.01 5.20
C LYS A 103 12.70 -4.75 5.21
N GLN A 104 11.38 -4.87 5.32
CA GLN A 104 10.42 -3.77 5.36
C GLN A 104 10.00 -3.47 6.81
N TRP A 105 9.72 -2.20 7.09
CA TRP A 105 9.25 -1.76 8.40
C TRP A 105 7.73 -1.72 8.45
N PHE A 106 7.19 -2.20 9.56
CA PHE A 106 5.77 -2.22 9.87
C PHE A 106 5.52 -1.45 11.17
N ILE A 107 4.38 -0.77 11.22
CA ILE A 107 3.85 -0.07 12.38
C ILE A 107 2.53 -0.73 12.72
N GLU A 108 2.46 -1.40 13.86
CA GLU A 108 1.22 -1.92 14.41
C GLU A 108 0.60 -0.86 15.33
N LEU A 109 -0.68 -0.57 15.09
CA LEU A 109 -1.46 0.37 15.88
C LEU A 109 -2.48 -0.41 16.69
N GLU A 110 -2.29 -0.46 18.00
CA GLU A 110 -3.23 -1.06 18.94
C GLU A 110 -4.01 0.06 19.64
N ARG A 111 -5.33 0.06 19.53
CA ARG A 111 -6.18 1.06 20.19
C ARG A 111 -6.15 0.86 21.71
N THR A 112 -6.12 1.97 22.45
CA THR A 112 -6.14 1.96 23.91
C THR A 112 -7.00 3.11 24.42
N GLU A 113 -7.63 2.95 25.58
CA GLU A 113 -8.40 4.03 26.24
C GLU A 113 -7.61 4.71 27.36
N GLU A 114 -6.41 4.20 27.66
CA GLU A 114 -5.54 4.72 28.71
C GLU A 114 -4.60 5.82 28.14
N SER A 115 -3.29 5.64 28.30
CA SER A 115 -2.26 6.52 27.75
C SER A 115 -1.66 5.93 26.48
N GLY A 116 -1.85 6.64 25.36
CA GLY A 116 -1.21 6.32 24.09
C GLY A 116 -0.77 7.55 23.33
N SER A 117 -0.34 7.34 22.10
CA SER A 117 -0.18 8.42 21.13
C SER A 117 -1.54 8.74 20.52
N THR A 118 -1.89 10.02 20.45
CA THR A 118 -3.17 10.45 19.86
C THR A 118 -3.10 10.42 18.34
N LEU A 119 -4.06 9.74 17.72
CA LEU A 119 -4.28 9.75 16.28
C LEU A 119 -5.00 11.05 15.88
N GLN A 120 -4.31 11.89 15.10
CA GLN A 120 -4.79 13.21 14.72
C GLN A 120 -5.49 13.16 13.36
N THR A 121 -6.68 13.74 13.27
CA THR A 121 -7.47 13.82 12.04
C THR A 121 -7.23 15.13 11.32
N TYR A 122 -6.89 15.08 10.03
CA TYR A 122 -6.71 16.26 9.18
C TYR A 122 -7.67 16.22 7.98
N PHE A 123 -8.40 17.32 7.80
CA PHE A 123 -9.30 17.54 6.68
C PHE A 123 -8.62 18.35 5.59
N GLY A 124 -9.01 18.12 4.33
CA GLY A 124 -8.45 18.77 3.15
C GLY A 124 -8.79 18.01 1.87
N SER A 125 -8.13 18.33 0.76
CA SER A 125 -8.29 17.60 -0.51
C SER A 125 -7.92 16.11 -0.41
N HIS A 126 -6.97 15.79 0.46
CA HIS A 126 -6.56 14.43 0.78
C HIS A 126 -6.62 14.23 2.29
N PRO A 127 -7.79 13.90 2.88
CA PRO A 127 -7.89 13.72 4.33
C PRO A 127 -6.98 12.58 4.80
N TYR A 128 -6.26 12.82 5.89
CA TYR A 128 -5.34 11.83 6.46
C TYR A 128 -5.38 11.81 7.98
N LEU A 129 -5.04 10.64 8.51
CA LEU A 129 -4.66 10.45 9.90
C LEU A 129 -3.18 10.73 10.05
N GLN A 130 -2.79 11.39 11.13
CA GLN A 130 -1.39 11.65 11.45
C GLN A 130 -1.07 11.18 12.85
N LEU A 131 0.08 10.55 12.98
CA LEU A 131 0.60 10.07 14.25
C LEU A 131 2.02 10.59 14.43
N VAL A 132 2.30 11.18 15.60
CA VAL A 132 3.64 11.67 15.94
C VAL A 132 4.45 10.53 16.54
N LEU A 133 5.57 10.21 15.91
CA LEU A 133 6.38 9.03 16.21
C LEU A 133 7.63 9.36 17.04
N ASN A 134 7.88 10.63 17.41
CA ASN A 134 9.14 11.06 18.02
C ASN A 134 9.66 10.15 19.14
N LYS A 135 8.78 9.67 20.02
CA LYS A 135 9.12 8.81 21.16
C LYS A 135 9.18 7.32 20.83
N HIS A 136 8.57 6.92 19.72
CA HIS A 136 8.39 5.52 19.31
C HIS A 136 9.30 5.14 18.14
N LEU A 137 9.91 6.11 17.47
CA LEU A 137 10.69 5.87 16.26
C LEU A 137 11.98 5.07 16.58
N PRO A 138 12.23 3.94 15.91
CA PRO A 138 13.43 3.15 16.12
C PRO A 138 14.72 3.96 15.88
N ASN A 139 15.72 3.77 16.75
CA ASN A 139 17.03 4.43 16.66
C ASN A 139 17.70 4.24 15.28
N LYS A 140 17.47 3.10 14.62
CA LYS A 140 17.98 2.85 13.28
C LYS A 140 17.45 3.85 12.25
N ILE A 141 16.16 4.20 12.31
CA ILE A 141 15.54 5.18 11.40
C ILE A 141 16.05 6.60 11.72
N TRP A 142 16.28 6.91 13.01
CA TRP A 142 16.93 8.17 13.40
C TRP A 142 18.32 8.31 12.79
N LYS A 143 19.16 7.27 12.91
CA LYS A 143 20.51 7.26 12.32
C LYS A 143 20.47 7.41 10.80
N GLU A 144 19.56 6.72 10.12
CA GLU A 144 19.38 6.86 8.67
C GLU A 144 19.07 8.30 8.25
N TYR A 145 18.22 9.00 9.01
CA TYR A 145 17.95 10.41 8.78
C TYR A 145 19.18 11.30 9.01
N GLU A 146 19.90 11.10 10.12
CA GLU A 146 21.09 11.90 10.44
C GLU A 146 22.17 11.74 9.37
N MET A 147 22.43 10.51 8.93
CA MET A 147 23.36 10.22 7.84
C MET A 147 22.91 10.80 6.50
N SER A 148 21.60 11.01 6.29
CA SER A 148 21.10 11.56 5.03
C SER A 148 21.49 13.03 4.82
N GLY A 149 21.75 13.78 5.90
CA GLY A 149 22.05 15.23 5.85
C GLY A 149 20.90 16.10 5.33
N LYS A 150 19.70 15.56 5.13
CA LYS A 150 18.55 16.28 4.56
C LYS A 150 17.73 16.97 5.65
N LYS A 151 17.10 18.10 5.31
CA LYS A 151 16.10 18.76 6.18
C LYS A 151 14.82 17.92 6.35
N THR A 152 14.47 17.17 5.31
CA THR A 152 13.32 16.27 5.31
C THR A 152 13.75 14.90 4.79
N TYR A 153 13.36 13.85 5.51
CA TYR A 153 13.60 12.46 5.12
C TYR A 153 12.29 11.67 5.15
N THR A 154 12.02 10.94 4.09
CA THR A 154 10.82 10.12 3.95
C THR A 154 11.21 8.68 3.72
N ARG A 155 10.64 7.78 4.52
CA ARG A 155 10.86 6.34 4.42
C ARG A 155 9.53 5.60 4.24
N PRO A 156 9.39 4.74 3.23
CA PRO A 156 8.19 3.91 3.08
C PRO A 156 8.10 2.91 4.22
N VAL A 157 6.89 2.74 4.74
CA VAL A 157 6.54 1.79 5.78
C VAL A 157 5.14 1.24 5.54
N TYR A 158 4.80 0.17 6.23
CA TYR A 158 3.45 -0.35 6.28
C TYR A 158 2.83 -0.08 7.64
N VAL A 159 1.54 0.23 7.66
CA VAL A 159 0.78 0.37 8.91
C VAL A 159 -0.27 -0.71 8.94
N CYS A 160 -0.28 -1.50 10.01
CA CYS A 160 -1.24 -2.56 10.24
C CYS A 160 -2.36 -2.02 11.11
N PHE A 161 -3.60 -2.23 10.65
CA PHE A 161 -4.82 -1.94 11.38
C PHE A 161 -5.57 -3.23 11.65
N ASP A 162 -5.84 -3.52 12.91
CA ASP A 162 -6.82 -4.51 13.30
C ASP A 162 -8.21 -3.84 13.24
N LEU A 163 -9.02 -4.18 12.23
CA LEU A 163 -10.33 -3.52 12.03
C LEU A 163 -11.32 -3.81 13.17
N GLU A 164 -11.17 -4.92 13.90
CA GLU A 164 -12.04 -5.25 15.04
C GLU A 164 -11.92 -4.20 16.15
N GLN A 165 -10.70 -3.72 16.41
CA GLN A 165 -10.43 -2.65 17.39
C GLN A 165 -11.08 -1.31 17.01
N TRP A 166 -11.49 -1.17 15.75
CA TRP A 166 -12.16 0.00 15.19
C TRP A 166 -13.59 -0.32 14.72
N SER A 167 -14.19 -1.40 15.23
CA SER A 167 -15.55 -1.83 14.90
C SER A 167 -16.59 -0.74 15.16
N ASP A 168 -16.41 0.09 16.19
CA ASP A 168 -17.27 1.25 16.49
C ASP A 168 -17.26 2.36 15.40
N LEU A 169 -16.32 2.28 14.45
CA LEU A 169 -16.24 3.15 13.29
C LEU A 169 -16.76 2.47 12.02
N ASN A 170 -17.15 1.19 12.06
CA ASN A 170 -17.60 0.39 10.91
C ASN A 170 -16.66 0.51 9.70
N LEU A 171 -15.35 0.50 9.94
CA LEU A 171 -14.37 0.61 8.86
C LEU A 171 -14.34 -0.66 8.02
N ALA A 172 -14.14 -0.48 6.73
CA ALA A 172 -13.91 -1.58 5.80
C ALA A 172 -12.62 -1.34 5.01
N PRO A 173 -11.99 -2.39 4.44
CA PRO A 173 -10.72 -2.27 3.72
C PRO A 173 -10.72 -1.17 2.63
N HIS A 174 -11.84 -1.00 1.92
CA HIS A 174 -11.99 0.00 0.86
C HIS A 174 -11.95 1.47 1.37
N ASP A 175 -12.15 1.70 2.67
CA ASP A 175 -12.05 3.03 3.28
C ASP A 175 -10.62 3.61 3.24
N PHE A 176 -9.61 2.76 3.02
CA PHE A 176 -8.20 3.12 2.95
C PHE A 176 -7.71 3.43 1.52
N LEU A 177 -8.55 3.19 0.51
CA LEU A 177 -8.32 3.63 -0.86
C LEU A 177 -8.67 5.13 -1.03
N ILE A 178 -7.99 5.82 -1.94
CA ILE A 178 -8.24 7.24 -2.24
C ILE A 178 -9.36 7.43 -3.25
N GLN A 179 -9.88 8.66 -3.41
CA GLN A 179 -11.05 8.92 -4.26
C GLN A 179 -10.84 8.58 -5.74
N VAL A 180 -9.61 8.75 -6.25
CA VAL A 180 -9.28 8.45 -7.65
C VAL A 180 -9.29 6.95 -7.97
N GLU A 181 -9.32 6.09 -6.95
CA GLU A 181 -9.35 4.61 -7.07
C GLU A 181 -10.78 4.08 -7.05
N LYS A 182 -11.71 4.75 -7.76
CA LYS A 182 -13.16 4.46 -7.68
C LYS A 182 -13.50 3.06 -8.21
N GLU A 183 -12.86 2.61 -9.28
CA GLU A 183 -13.07 1.27 -9.85
C GLU A 183 -12.57 0.18 -8.91
N ALA A 184 -11.39 0.38 -8.32
CA ALA A 184 -10.82 -0.51 -7.32
C ALA A 184 -11.73 -0.60 -6.09
N LYS A 185 -12.24 0.53 -5.58
CA LYS A 185 -13.22 0.55 -4.49
C LYS A 185 -14.48 -0.23 -4.82
N SER A 186 -15.04 -0.03 -6.02
CA SER A 186 -16.26 -0.69 -6.45
C SER A 186 -16.09 -2.21 -6.50
N LEU A 187 -15.01 -2.67 -7.14
CA LEU A 187 -14.70 -4.10 -7.25
C LEU A 187 -14.37 -4.72 -5.88
N MET A 188 -13.63 -4.01 -5.01
CA MET A 188 -13.34 -4.47 -3.65
C MET A 188 -14.64 -4.64 -2.84
N ASN A 189 -15.55 -3.66 -2.90
CA ASN A 189 -16.83 -3.73 -2.19
C ASN A 189 -17.66 -4.95 -2.59
N GLU A 190 -17.72 -5.21 -3.89
CA GLU A 190 -18.48 -6.34 -4.39
C GLU A 190 -17.76 -7.66 -4.06
N SER A 191 -16.43 -7.70 -4.10
CA SER A 191 -15.65 -8.90 -3.77
C SER A 191 -15.86 -9.33 -2.32
N LEU A 192 -15.88 -8.37 -1.38
CA LEU A 192 -16.13 -8.63 0.05
C LEU A 192 -17.51 -9.30 0.27
N LYS A 193 -18.55 -8.92 -0.49
CA LYS A 193 -19.87 -9.56 -0.40
C LYS A 193 -19.87 -11.02 -0.88
N HIS A 194 -18.92 -11.37 -1.73
CA HIS A 194 -18.74 -12.71 -2.27
C HIS A 194 -17.72 -13.55 -1.48
N GLY A 195 -17.36 -13.13 -0.26
CA GLY A 195 -16.50 -13.89 0.64
C GLY A 195 -15.00 -13.79 0.35
N PHE A 196 -14.58 -12.88 -0.53
CA PHE A 196 -13.17 -12.54 -0.65
C PHE A 196 -12.72 -11.73 0.58
N THR A 197 -11.44 -11.81 0.92
CA THR A 197 -10.81 -10.99 1.95
C THR A 197 -9.71 -10.10 1.37
N VAL A 198 -9.33 -9.07 2.14
CA VAL A 198 -8.31 -8.08 1.74
C VAL A 198 -7.40 -7.79 2.92
N ASP A 199 -6.18 -8.31 2.86
CA ASP A 199 -5.17 -8.06 3.89
C ASP A 199 -4.29 -6.85 3.54
N TYR A 200 -4.24 -6.44 2.26
CA TYR A 200 -3.31 -5.43 1.79
C TYR A 200 -3.97 -4.40 0.86
N ILE A 201 -3.79 -3.12 1.18
CA ILE A 201 -4.32 -2.00 0.40
C ILE A 201 -3.29 -1.51 -0.61
N SER A 202 -3.45 -1.89 -1.86
CA SER A 202 -2.64 -1.36 -2.96
C SER A 202 -3.10 0.05 -3.34
N LYS A 203 -2.30 1.06 -3.00
CA LYS A 203 -2.53 2.47 -3.42
C LYS A 203 -2.13 2.73 -4.88
N GLY A 204 -2.54 1.85 -5.81
CA GLY A 204 -2.45 2.03 -7.27
C GLY A 204 -1.05 2.15 -7.89
N ARG A 205 0.04 1.95 -7.13
CA ARG A 205 1.40 2.15 -7.66
C ARG A 205 1.91 0.96 -8.47
N ALA A 206 1.69 -0.24 -7.98
CA ALA A 206 2.13 -1.49 -8.62
C ALA A 206 0.97 -2.23 -9.29
N TYR A 207 -0.18 -2.27 -8.60
CA TYR A 207 -1.45 -2.84 -9.03
C TYR A 207 -2.56 -2.11 -8.26
N ASP A 208 -3.81 -2.33 -8.65
CA ASP A 208 -4.97 -1.61 -8.13
C ASP A 208 -5.64 -2.32 -6.95
N LEU A 209 -5.69 -3.66 -6.95
CA LEU A 209 -6.27 -4.46 -5.85
C LEU A 209 -5.48 -5.74 -5.55
N GLU A 210 -5.46 -6.11 -4.28
CA GLU A 210 -5.15 -7.47 -3.82
C GLU A 210 -6.42 -8.07 -3.23
N LEU A 211 -6.80 -9.26 -3.71
CA LEU A 211 -7.95 -10.01 -3.22
C LEU A 211 -7.50 -11.42 -2.85
N ILE A 212 -7.96 -11.93 -1.73
CA ILE A 212 -7.75 -13.32 -1.34
C ILE A 212 -9.10 -14.04 -1.49
N SER A 213 -9.10 -15.13 -2.24
CA SER A 213 -10.30 -15.90 -2.51
C SER A 213 -10.79 -16.66 -1.26
N PRO A 214 -12.05 -17.13 -1.26
CA PRO A 214 -12.54 -18.03 -0.22
C PRO A 214 -11.69 -19.31 -0.05
N LYS A 215 -10.97 -19.74 -1.10
CA LYS A 215 -10.04 -20.88 -1.07
C LYS A 215 -8.61 -20.50 -0.63
N GLY A 216 -8.36 -19.22 -0.35
CA GLY A 216 -7.05 -18.70 0.07
C GLY A 216 -6.09 -18.37 -1.07
N ASN A 217 -6.53 -18.42 -2.34
CA ASN A 217 -5.69 -18.01 -3.47
C ASN A 217 -5.61 -16.49 -3.56
N LYS A 218 -4.40 -15.96 -3.74
CA LYS A 218 -4.17 -14.51 -3.80
C LYS A 218 -4.17 -14.02 -5.25
N PHE A 219 -5.12 -13.15 -5.56
CA PHE A 219 -5.21 -12.41 -6.82
C PHE A 219 -4.62 -11.01 -6.65
N ILE A 220 -3.75 -10.60 -7.57
CA ILE A 220 -3.34 -9.20 -7.71
C ILE A 220 -3.91 -8.67 -9.03
N LEU A 221 -4.64 -7.56 -8.97
CA LEU A 221 -5.44 -7.05 -10.08
C LEU A 221 -4.98 -5.65 -10.49
N ALA A 222 -4.82 -5.45 -11.79
CA ALA A 222 -4.76 -4.11 -12.38
C ALA A 222 -5.99 -3.84 -13.24
N ILE A 223 -6.60 -2.67 -13.04
CA ILE A 223 -7.79 -2.19 -13.70
C ILE A 223 -7.38 -1.15 -14.74
N SER A 224 -7.36 -1.56 -16.00
CA SER A 224 -6.94 -0.73 -17.13
C SER A 224 -8.16 -0.14 -17.85
N MET A 225 -8.83 0.83 -17.22
CA MET A 225 -9.86 1.65 -17.86
C MET A 225 -9.23 2.86 -18.56
N HIS A 226 -9.48 3.04 -19.86
CA HIS A 226 -9.04 4.23 -20.59
C HIS A 226 -10.10 4.69 -21.59
N THR A 227 -10.57 5.92 -21.41
CA THR A 227 -11.48 6.64 -22.32
C THR A 227 -10.78 7.88 -22.88
N ALA A 228 -10.41 7.84 -24.16
CA ALA A 228 -9.93 9.00 -24.91
C ALA A 228 -11.06 9.60 -25.76
N LYS A 229 -10.90 10.85 -26.21
CA LYS A 229 -11.82 11.50 -27.17
C LYS A 229 -11.89 10.82 -28.55
N ASN A 230 -10.89 10.02 -28.91
CA ASN A 230 -10.80 9.31 -30.19
C ASN A 230 -10.53 7.82 -29.93
N GLU A 231 -11.31 6.93 -30.54
CA GLU A 231 -11.25 5.48 -30.33
C GLU A 231 -9.88 4.87 -30.63
N SER A 232 -9.24 5.27 -31.74
CA SER A 232 -7.91 4.76 -32.12
C SER A 232 -6.84 5.15 -31.10
N ARG A 233 -6.86 6.41 -30.64
CA ARG A 233 -5.96 6.89 -29.58
C ARG A 233 -6.25 6.20 -28.24
N SER A 234 -7.52 5.87 -27.96
CA SER A 234 -7.89 5.13 -26.76
C SER A 234 -7.35 3.69 -26.79
N LYS A 235 -7.32 3.05 -27.96
CA LYS A 235 -6.81 1.69 -28.16
C LYS A 235 -5.32 1.58 -27.82
N GLU A 236 -4.48 2.41 -28.43
CA GLU A 236 -3.02 2.37 -28.18
C GLU A 236 -2.67 2.77 -26.74
N LYS A 237 -3.39 3.74 -26.16
CA LYS A 237 -3.23 4.09 -24.75
C LYS A 237 -3.61 2.97 -23.80
N ARG A 238 -4.65 2.19 -24.13
CA ARG A 238 -5.04 1.01 -23.33
C ARG A 238 -3.97 -0.06 -23.38
N LYS A 239 -3.43 -0.38 -24.56
CA LYS A 239 -2.29 -1.31 -24.71
C LYS A 239 -1.08 -0.85 -23.90
N GLN A 240 -0.71 0.42 -24.01
CA GLN A 240 0.39 1.01 -23.25
C GLN A 240 0.16 0.86 -21.74
N LYS A 241 -1.07 1.13 -21.26
CA LYS A 241 -1.41 0.97 -19.86
C LYS A 241 -1.32 -0.49 -19.42
N ILE A 242 -1.85 -1.44 -20.19
CA ILE A 242 -1.77 -2.88 -19.87
C ILE A 242 -0.32 -3.33 -19.76
N LEU A 243 0.54 -2.98 -20.72
CA LEU A 243 1.97 -3.36 -20.68
C LEU A 243 2.69 -2.72 -19.50
N MET A 244 2.33 -1.49 -19.14
CA MET A 244 2.87 -0.82 -17.94
C MET A 244 2.38 -1.47 -16.64
N ASP A 245 1.12 -1.90 -16.58
CA ASP A 245 0.57 -2.58 -15.42
C ASP A 245 1.25 -3.95 -15.24
N ILE A 246 1.45 -4.71 -16.33
CA ILE A 246 2.23 -5.96 -16.33
C ILE A 246 3.64 -5.72 -15.80
N SER A 247 4.37 -4.72 -16.33
CA SER A 247 5.76 -4.49 -15.94
C SER A 247 5.92 -4.14 -14.46
N LYS A 248 4.96 -3.42 -13.89
CA LYS A 248 4.90 -3.12 -12.46
C LYS A 248 4.56 -4.33 -11.59
N MET A 249 3.73 -5.24 -12.09
CA MET A 249 3.31 -6.44 -11.38
C MET A 249 4.35 -7.57 -11.43
N LEU A 250 5.17 -7.66 -12.49
CA LEU A 250 6.14 -8.75 -12.67
C LEU A 250 7.02 -9.05 -11.44
N PRO A 251 7.62 -8.06 -10.74
CA PRO A 251 8.44 -8.32 -9.55
C PRO A 251 7.66 -8.96 -8.38
N LEU A 252 6.33 -8.85 -8.39
CA LEU A 252 5.45 -9.40 -7.38
C LEU A 252 4.94 -10.80 -7.73
N VAL A 253 4.92 -11.15 -9.02
CA VAL A 253 4.46 -12.45 -9.52
C VAL A 253 5.61 -13.46 -9.56
N TYR A 254 6.80 -13.02 -9.95
CA TYR A 254 7.90 -13.93 -10.25
C TYR A 254 8.30 -14.76 -9.01
N GLY A 255 8.17 -16.09 -9.12
CA GLY A 255 8.52 -17.03 -8.06
C GLY A 255 7.60 -17.02 -6.84
N LYS A 256 6.42 -16.39 -6.93
CA LYS A 256 5.44 -16.33 -5.83
C LYS A 256 4.12 -16.97 -6.25
N ARG A 257 3.42 -17.59 -5.30
CA ARG A 257 2.08 -18.17 -5.50
C ARG A 257 1.02 -17.05 -5.45
N VAL A 258 0.98 -16.23 -6.49
CA VAL A 258 0.03 -15.13 -6.70
C VAL A 258 -0.44 -15.14 -8.14
N PHE A 259 -1.72 -14.87 -8.36
CA PHE A 259 -2.35 -14.91 -9.66
C PHE A 259 -2.58 -13.50 -10.20
N PRO A 260 -1.79 -13.07 -11.20
CA PRO A 260 -1.92 -11.73 -11.76
C PRO A 260 -3.08 -11.65 -12.75
N ILE A 261 -3.98 -10.70 -12.53
CA ILE A 261 -5.16 -10.45 -13.34
C ILE A 261 -5.12 -9.05 -13.92
N ILE A 262 -5.30 -8.91 -15.23
CA ILE A 262 -5.54 -7.62 -15.88
C ILE A 262 -7.01 -7.53 -16.26
N VAL A 263 -7.72 -6.54 -15.72
CA VAL A 263 -9.11 -6.24 -16.06
C VAL A 263 -9.12 -5.03 -17.00
N SER A 264 -9.63 -5.18 -18.22
CA SER A 264 -9.60 -4.12 -19.22
C SER A 264 -10.86 -4.06 -20.08
N GLN A 265 -11.05 -2.97 -20.80
CA GLN A 265 -12.12 -2.90 -21.80
C GLN A 265 -11.78 -3.80 -23.00
N PRO A 266 -12.78 -4.46 -23.62
CA PRO A 266 -12.57 -5.19 -24.87
C PRO A 266 -11.80 -4.31 -25.85
N LEU A 267 -10.65 -4.80 -26.30
CA LEU A 267 -10.03 -4.27 -27.49
C LEU A 267 -10.95 -4.75 -28.62
N SER A 268 -11.73 -3.88 -29.25
CA SER A 268 -12.63 -4.30 -30.34
C SER A 268 -11.83 -4.98 -31.46
N PHE A 269 -12.31 -6.14 -31.90
CA PHE A 269 -11.75 -6.91 -33.00
C PHE A 269 -12.79 -7.11 -34.09
N GLU A 270 -12.74 -6.23 -35.08
CA GLU A 270 -12.80 -6.67 -36.47
C GLU A 270 -11.45 -6.29 -37.08
N GLY A 271 -10.67 -7.30 -37.48
CA GLY A 271 -9.52 -7.13 -38.38
C GLY A 271 -8.24 -6.45 -37.88
N SER A 272 -8.02 -6.17 -36.59
CA SER A 272 -6.71 -5.63 -36.15
C SER A 272 -6.30 -5.90 -34.69
N TRP A 273 -5.83 -7.12 -34.42
CA TRP A 273 -4.68 -7.24 -33.52
C TRP A 273 -3.47 -6.79 -34.36
N SER A 274 -2.77 -5.74 -33.95
CA SER A 274 -1.40 -5.59 -34.45
C SER A 274 -0.68 -6.87 -34.00
N PHE A 275 -0.21 -7.67 -34.96
CA PHE A 275 0.42 -8.98 -34.78
C PHE A 275 1.45 -9.00 -33.62
N THR A 276 2.02 -7.84 -33.32
CA THR A 276 2.95 -7.60 -32.22
C THR A 276 2.33 -7.73 -30.82
N THR A 277 1.13 -7.20 -30.53
CA THR A 277 0.60 -7.14 -29.15
C THR A 277 0.01 -8.47 -28.66
N GLY A 278 -0.55 -9.29 -29.55
CA GLY A 278 -1.06 -10.63 -29.21
C GLY A 278 0.06 -11.52 -28.68
N ASN A 279 1.15 -11.60 -29.44
CA ASN A 279 2.34 -12.35 -29.06
C ASN A 279 2.92 -11.92 -27.70
N TYR A 280 2.88 -10.62 -27.36
CA TYR A 280 3.32 -10.15 -26.05
C TYR A 280 2.40 -10.61 -24.91
N LEU A 281 1.07 -10.47 -25.05
CA LEU A 281 0.16 -10.90 -23.99
C LEU A 281 0.16 -12.43 -23.82
N ASP A 282 0.26 -13.18 -24.92
CA ASP A 282 0.38 -14.64 -24.91
C ASP A 282 1.68 -15.09 -24.26
N PHE A 283 2.79 -14.36 -24.48
CA PHE A 283 4.03 -14.58 -23.75
C PHE A 283 3.82 -14.42 -22.24
N TYR A 284 3.19 -13.33 -21.78
CA TYR A 284 2.96 -13.11 -20.35
C TYR A 284 1.98 -14.11 -19.73
N LYS A 285 0.95 -14.51 -20.47
CA LYS A 285 0.03 -15.58 -20.10
C LYS A 285 0.78 -16.90 -19.92
N THR A 286 1.62 -17.27 -20.87
CA THR A 286 2.31 -18.57 -20.87
C THR A 286 3.47 -18.62 -19.87
N LYS A 287 4.23 -17.53 -19.72
CA LYS A 287 5.44 -17.49 -18.88
C LYS A 287 5.19 -17.12 -17.42
N PHE A 288 4.18 -16.30 -17.15
CA PHE A 288 3.93 -15.72 -15.82
C PHE A 288 2.48 -15.90 -15.35
N ASP A 289 1.71 -16.73 -16.04
CA ASP A 289 0.30 -17.06 -15.75
C ASP A 289 -0.63 -15.84 -15.60
N PHE A 290 -0.36 -14.76 -16.35
CA PHE A 290 -1.27 -13.62 -16.41
C PHE A 290 -2.62 -14.03 -17.00
N LYS A 291 -3.69 -13.77 -16.27
CA LYS A 291 -5.06 -13.89 -16.78
C LYS A 291 -5.57 -12.51 -17.21
N PHE A 292 -6.29 -12.48 -18.31
CA PHE A 292 -6.85 -11.26 -18.89
C PHE A 292 -8.37 -11.34 -18.89
N LEU A 293 -9.01 -10.43 -18.16
CA LEU A 293 -10.46 -10.31 -18.07
C LEU A 293 -10.90 -9.06 -18.83
N THR A 294 -11.98 -9.19 -19.60
CA THR A 294 -12.55 -8.08 -20.37
C THR A 294 -13.92 -7.68 -19.82
N THR A 295 -14.15 -6.37 -19.69
CA THR A 295 -15.43 -5.83 -19.26
C THR A 295 -15.67 -4.42 -19.81
N ASP A 296 -16.92 -4.03 -20.04
CA ASP A 296 -17.26 -2.72 -20.57
C ASP A 296 -17.23 -1.59 -19.51
N PHE A 297 -17.03 -1.95 -18.24
CA PHE A 297 -17.12 -1.05 -17.07
C PHE A 297 -18.48 -0.34 -16.95
N LYS A 298 -19.55 -0.93 -17.49
CA LYS A 298 -20.93 -0.48 -17.26
C LYS A 298 -21.45 -1.01 -15.92
N LYS A 299 -22.64 -0.57 -15.50
CA LYS A 299 -23.26 -0.96 -14.24
C LYS A 299 -23.23 -2.49 -14.04
N GLY A 300 -22.70 -2.95 -12.91
CA GLY A 300 -22.60 -4.37 -12.56
C GLY A 300 -21.43 -5.11 -13.19
N TRP A 301 -20.45 -4.41 -13.76
CA TRP A 301 -19.23 -5.02 -14.29
C TRP A 301 -18.43 -5.77 -13.22
N GLU A 302 -18.54 -5.34 -11.96
CA GLU A 302 -17.89 -5.93 -10.81
C GLU A 302 -18.31 -7.40 -10.65
N ASN A 303 -19.61 -7.69 -10.74
CA ASN A 303 -20.15 -9.05 -10.66
C ASN A 303 -19.62 -9.96 -11.76
N LYS A 304 -19.46 -9.44 -12.98
CA LYS A 304 -18.88 -10.21 -14.10
C LYS A 304 -17.44 -10.58 -13.79
N VAL A 305 -16.65 -9.65 -13.27
CA VAL A 305 -15.25 -9.89 -12.89
C VAL A 305 -15.18 -10.88 -11.74
N ILE A 306 -15.99 -10.72 -10.69
CA ILE A 306 -15.99 -11.61 -9.53
C ILE A 306 -16.38 -13.04 -9.91
N LYS A 307 -17.42 -13.21 -10.75
CA LYS A 307 -17.77 -14.54 -11.27
C LYS A 307 -16.58 -15.19 -11.97
N ARG A 308 -15.85 -14.45 -12.80
CA ARG A 308 -14.65 -14.96 -13.48
C ARG A 308 -13.49 -15.26 -12.52
N LEU A 309 -13.30 -14.44 -11.49
CA LEU A 309 -12.29 -14.72 -10.46
C LEU A 309 -12.62 -16.01 -9.70
N LEU A 310 -13.88 -16.25 -9.36
CA LEU A 310 -14.34 -17.49 -8.73
C LEU A 310 -14.20 -18.71 -9.64
N GLU A 311 -14.44 -18.56 -10.95
CA GLU A 311 -14.18 -19.63 -11.93
C GLU A 311 -12.69 -19.97 -11.97
N ILE A 312 -11.81 -18.97 -12.08
CA ILE A 312 -10.36 -19.17 -12.02
C ILE A 312 -9.95 -19.84 -10.70
N ASP A 313 -10.49 -19.40 -9.57
CA ASP A 313 -10.23 -19.98 -8.24
C ASP A 313 -10.64 -21.46 -8.15
N ASN A 314 -11.58 -21.92 -8.97
CA ASN A 314 -11.98 -23.32 -9.06
C ASN A 314 -11.08 -24.17 -9.95
N GLU A 315 -10.31 -23.55 -10.84
CA GLU A 315 -9.37 -24.22 -11.75
C GLU A 315 -7.96 -24.39 -11.13
N LEU A 316 -7.69 -23.72 -10.00
CA LEU A 316 -6.41 -23.66 -9.29
C LEU A 316 -6.29 -24.68 -8.15
#